data_AF-A0A2J7PBD8-F1
#
_entry.id   AF-A0A2J7PBD8-F1
#
_cell.length_a   1.000
_cell.length_b   1.000
_cell.length_c   1.000
_cell.angle_alpha   90.00
_cell.angle_beta   90.00
_cell.angle_gamma   90.00
#
_symmetry.space_group_name_H-M   'P 1'
#
loop_
_entity.id
_entity.type
_entity.pdbx_description
1 polymer ?
#
loop_
_entity_poly.entity_id
_entity_poly.type
_entity_poly.pdbx_seq_one_letter_code
_entity_poly.pdbx_strand_id
1 'polypeptide(L)'
;MEGSRIIEAFAGGSLVAPPSKVARIFIPYAMRAKKVDMKKLKHAIWGILTSRESCEDKNYNDNLRIERPVSFMNMYTTLPKRLPSKLAENLSAPLAIVALLHLANEKTLHIVGNEDLSDLTITQG
;
A
#
# COMPACT_ATOMS: atom_id res chain seq x y z
N MET A 1 -8.37 58.13 -26.27
CA MET A 1 -7.78 56.84 -25.90
C MET A 1 -7.84 56.73 -24.39
N GLU A 2 -9.02 56.31 -23.92
CA GLU A 2 -9.31 55.79 -22.58
C GLU A 2 -8.55 54.45 -22.40
N GLY A 3 -8.08 54.01 -21.24
CA GLY A 3 -8.14 54.56 -19.91
C GLY A 3 -6.99 54.01 -19.08
N SER A 4 -6.23 54.92 -18.50
CA SER A 4 -5.31 54.68 -17.39
C SER A 4 -6.09 54.16 -16.20
N ARG A 5 -5.71 53.00 -15.66
CA ARG A 5 -5.93 52.62 -14.27
C ARG A 5 -5.02 51.45 -13.90
N ILE A 6 -4.77 51.34 -12.59
CA ILE A 6 -3.84 50.46 -11.86
C ILE A 6 -2.37 50.93 -11.98
N ILE A 7 -1.63 51.37 -10.96
CA ILE A 7 -1.64 51.10 -9.51
C ILE A 7 -1.09 52.35 -8.79
N GLU A 8 -1.94 53.28 -8.33
CA GLU A 8 -1.54 54.33 -7.35
C GLU A 8 -2.05 54.00 -5.93
N ALA A 9 -2.29 52.73 -5.63
CA ALA A 9 -2.83 52.35 -4.31
C ALA A 9 -1.80 52.38 -3.17
N PHE A 10 -0.49 52.53 -3.46
CA PHE A 10 0.56 52.38 -2.44
C PHE A 10 1.81 53.25 -2.69
N ALA A 11 1.63 54.54 -2.99
CA ALA A 11 2.74 55.49 -3.10
C ALA A 11 2.51 56.71 -2.20
N GLY A 12 3.06 56.69 -0.99
CA GLY A 12 3.00 57.79 -0.02
C GLY A 12 3.56 57.41 1.34
N GLY A 13 4.16 58.35 2.08
CA GLY A 13 4.99 58.17 3.29
C GLY A 13 4.31 57.60 4.55
N SER A 14 3.23 56.83 4.41
CA SER A 14 2.51 56.14 5.47
C SER A 14 2.17 54.70 5.05
N LEU A 15 3.16 53.96 4.54
CA LEU A 15 3.01 52.56 4.14
C LEU A 15 3.51 51.63 5.25
N VAL A 16 2.69 50.63 5.58
CA VAL A 16 3.11 49.49 6.41
C VAL A 16 4.06 48.59 5.62
N ALA A 17 5.07 48.05 6.29
CA ALA A 17 6.08 47.21 5.67
C ALA A 17 5.44 46.00 4.97
N PRO A 18 5.93 45.60 3.78
CA PRO A 18 5.43 44.41 3.11
C PRO A 18 5.61 43.18 4.00
N PRO A 19 4.62 42.28 4.05
CA PRO A 19 4.70 41.08 4.88
C PRO A 19 5.85 40.16 4.44
N SER A 20 6.42 39.41 5.39
CA SER A 20 7.55 38.51 5.14
C SER A 20 7.19 37.44 4.11
N LYS A 21 7.89 37.42 2.98
CA LYS A 21 7.73 36.40 1.95
C LYS A 21 8.54 35.17 2.32
N VAL A 22 7.88 34.06 2.61
CA VAL A 22 8.55 32.77 2.85
C VAL A 22 8.99 32.13 1.54
N ALA A 23 10.09 31.36 1.59
CA ALA A 23 10.60 30.63 0.44
C ALA A 23 9.60 29.55 -0.01
N ARG A 24 9.50 29.32 -1.33
CA ARG A 24 8.72 28.19 -1.85
C ARG A 24 9.43 26.89 -1.50
N ILE A 25 8.79 26.05 -0.70
CA ILE A 25 9.26 24.71 -0.38
C ILE A 25 8.73 23.76 -1.46
N PHE A 26 9.62 23.05 -2.14
CA PHE A 26 9.22 21.95 -2.99
C PHE A 26 8.92 20.73 -2.12
N ILE A 27 7.64 20.33 -2.07
CA ILE A 27 7.21 19.10 -1.41
C ILE A 27 7.14 18.02 -2.49
N PRO A 28 8.11 17.08 -2.55
CA PRO A 28 8.04 16.00 -3.52
C PRO A 28 6.78 15.16 -3.28
N TYR A 29 6.00 14.94 -4.35
CA TYR A 29 4.83 14.08 -4.34
C TYR A 29 4.97 13.01 -5.43
N ALA A 30 4.20 11.93 -5.32
CA ALA A 30 4.22 10.87 -6.31
C ALA A 30 3.62 11.36 -7.64
N MET A 31 4.44 11.44 -8.69
CA MET A 31 3.99 11.82 -10.04
C MET A 31 3.58 10.62 -10.91
N ARG A 32 3.84 9.40 -10.45
CA ARG A 32 3.53 8.16 -11.17
C ARG A 32 2.63 7.27 -10.33
N ALA A 33 1.71 6.60 -11.01
CA ALA A 33 0.88 5.59 -10.38
C ALA A 33 1.74 4.42 -9.87
N LYS A 34 1.36 3.89 -8.72
CA LYS A 34 1.96 2.69 -8.13
C LYS A 34 1.42 1.46 -8.86
N LYS A 35 2.28 0.71 -9.55
CA LYS A 35 1.92 -0.53 -10.25
C LYS A 35 2.35 -1.75 -9.44
N VAL A 36 1.39 -2.58 -9.06
CA VAL A 36 1.60 -3.79 -8.26
C VAL A 36 1.22 -5.01 -9.09
N ASP A 37 2.09 -6.03 -9.13
CA ASP A 37 1.79 -7.31 -9.76
C ASP A 37 0.98 -8.19 -8.80
N MET A 38 -0.36 -8.13 -8.92
CA MET A 38 -1.29 -8.83 -8.03
C MET A 38 -1.13 -10.36 -8.10
N LYS A 39 -0.76 -10.91 -9.27
CA LYS A 39 -0.56 -12.36 -9.41
C LYS A 39 0.61 -12.83 -8.57
N LYS A 40 1.74 -12.12 -8.63
CA LYS A 40 2.91 -12.43 -7.80
C LYS A 40 2.64 -12.25 -6.32
N LEU A 41 1.91 -11.19 -5.96
CA LEU A 41 1.55 -10.93 -4.57
C LEU A 41 0.69 -12.06 -3.99
N LYS A 42 -0.40 -12.42 -4.67
CA LYS A 42 -1.26 -13.54 -4.26
C LYS A 42 -0.49 -14.86 -4.19
N HIS A 43 0.38 -15.13 -5.17
CA HIS A 43 1.19 -16.36 -5.18
C HIS A 43 2.14 -16.44 -3.99
N ALA A 44 2.80 -15.33 -3.64
CA ALA A 44 3.67 -15.27 -2.46
C ALA A 44 2.89 -15.44 -1.15
N ILE A 45 1.73 -14.79 -1.03
CA ILE A 45 0.85 -14.95 0.15
C ILE A 45 0.39 -16.41 0.26
N TRP A 46 -0.08 -17.01 -0.84
CA TRP A 46 -0.54 -18.38 -0.88
C TRP A 46 0.56 -19.37 -0.47
N GLY A 47 1.78 -19.20 -0.98
CA GLY A 47 2.93 -20.04 -0.61
C GLY A 47 3.29 -19.98 0.88
N ILE A 48 3.12 -18.80 1.51
CA ILE A 48 3.31 -18.64 2.96
C ILE A 48 2.21 -19.35 3.74
N LEU A 49 0.95 -19.24 3.31
CA LEU A 49 -0.20 -19.85 3.98
C LEU A 49 -0.18 -21.39 3.90
N THR A 50 0.39 -21.96 2.84
CA THR A 50 0.47 -23.43 2.65
C THR A 50 1.79 -24.02 3.12
N SER A 51 2.60 -23.30 3.91
CA SER A 51 3.83 -23.79 4.56
C SER A 51 4.85 -24.47 3.63
N ARG A 52 5.05 -23.96 2.40
CA ARG A 52 6.07 -24.49 1.48
C ARG A 52 7.37 -23.69 1.67
N GLU A 53 8.39 -24.30 2.26
CA GLU A 53 9.70 -23.67 2.45
C GLU A 53 10.55 -23.63 1.16
N SER A 54 10.20 -24.41 0.13
CA SER A 54 10.97 -24.51 -1.10
C SER A 54 10.50 -23.52 -2.17
N CYS A 55 11.43 -22.62 -2.47
CA CYS A 55 11.54 -21.85 -3.70
C CYS A 55 11.37 -22.73 -4.96
N GLU A 56 10.78 -22.12 -5.99
CA GLU A 56 10.65 -22.63 -7.36
C GLU A 56 9.65 -23.78 -7.57
N ASP A 57 8.37 -23.43 -7.64
CA ASP A 57 7.45 -24.24 -8.43
C ASP A 57 6.45 -23.37 -9.18
N LYS A 58 6.60 -23.36 -10.50
CA LYS A 58 5.70 -22.74 -11.48
C LYS A 58 4.36 -23.47 -11.60
N ASN A 59 4.05 -24.39 -10.69
CA ASN A 59 2.85 -25.20 -10.75
C ASN A 59 1.84 -24.71 -9.72
N TYR A 60 0.75 -24.13 -10.23
CA TYR A 60 -0.40 -23.70 -9.46
C TYR A 60 -1.09 -24.97 -8.94
N ASN A 61 -0.57 -25.58 -7.88
CA ASN A 61 -1.23 -26.72 -7.25
C ASN A 61 -2.48 -26.20 -6.53
N ASP A 62 -3.62 -26.37 -7.19
CA ASP A 62 -4.91 -25.91 -6.71
C ASP A 62 -5.43 -26.72 -5.52
N ASN A 63 -4.83 -27.90 -5.28
CA ASN A 63 -5.20 -28.81 -4.19
C ASN A 63 -4.51 -28.49 -2.85
N LEU A 64 -3.67 -27.47 -2.77
CA LEU A 64 -3.06 -27.09 -1.49
C LEU A 64 -4.12 -26.48 -0.56
N ARG A 65 -4.02 -26.80 0.73
CA ARG A 65 -4.91 -26.29 1.78
C ARG A 65 -4.10 -25.73 2.93
N ILE A 66 -4.71 -24.80 3.66
CA ILE A 66 -4.12 -24.25 4.89
C ILE A 66 -4.31 -25.29 6.01
N GLU A 67 -3.20 -25.89 6.46
CA GLU A 67 -3.22 -26.91 7.51
C GLU A 67 -3.44 -26.33 8.92
N ARG A 68 -2.99 -25.09 9.14
CA ARG A 68 -3.02 -24.45 10.46
C ARG A 68 -3.50 -23.00 10.34
N PRO A 69 -4.21 -22.45 11.35
CA PRO A 69 -4.53 -21.03 11.39
C PRO A 69 -3.27 -20.18 11.29
N VAL A 70 -3.28 -19.17 10.41
CA VAL A 70 -2.14 -18.26 10.20
C VAL A 70 -2.54 -16.83 10.59
N SER A 71 -1.71 -16.19 11.41
CA SER A 71 -1.83 -14.77 11.72
C SER A 71 -1.42 -13.91 10.51
N PHE A 72 -2.23 -12.90 10.20
CA PHE A 72 -1.94 -11.94 9.14
C PHE A 72 -0.66 -11.18 9.43
N MET A 73 -0.40 -10.79 10.68
CA MET A 73 0.85 -10.13 11.07
C MET A 73 2.09 -11.00 10.79
N ASN A 74 2.03 -12.29 11.13
CA ASN A 74 3.13 -13.23 10.83
C ASN A 74 3.33 -13.43 9.33
N MET A 75 2.24 -13.53 8.56
CA MET A 75 2.30 -13.60 7.11
C MET A 75 2.90 -12.32 6.52
N TYR A 76 2.44 -11.15 6.97
CA TYR A 76 2.84 -9.84 6.47
C TYR A 76 4.31 -9.50 6.76
N THR A 77 4.84 -9.91 7.92
CA THR A 77 6.26 -9.74 8.24
C THR A 77 7.17 -10.65 7.42
N THR A 78 6.66 -11.82 7.00
CA THR A 78 7.38 -12.78 6.16
C THR A 78 7.31 -12.42 4.67
N LEU A 79 6.21 -11.79 4.25
CA LEU A 79 5.88 -11.51 2.86
C LEU A 79 6.97 -10.71 2.09
N PRO A 80 7.55 -9.62 2.63
CA PRO A 80 8.62 -8.87 1.95
C PRO A 80 9.83 -9.73 1.57
N LYS A 81 10.16 -10.77 2.36
CA LYS A 81 11.31 -11.66 2.10
C LYS A 81 11.07 -12.60 0.92
N ARG A 82 9.81 -12.79 0.50
CA ARG A 82 9.41 -13.67 -0.61
C ARG A 82 9.08 -12.89 -1.89
N LEU A 83 9.20 -11.55 -1.86
CA LEU A 83 8.88 -10.68 -3.00
C LEU A 83 10.14 -10.06 -3.62
N PRO A 84 10.14 -9.73 -4.92
CA PRO A 84 11.17 -8.89 -5.53
C PRO A 84 11.25 -7.52 -4.85
N SER A 85 12.44 -6.92 -4.68
CA SER A 85 12.59 -5.69 -3.86
C SER A 85 11.67 -4.54 -4.30
N LYS A 86 11.51 -4.32 -5.61
CA LYS A 86 10.58 -3.31 -6.15
C LYS A 86 9.13 -3.48 -5.67
N LEU A 87 8.68 -4.73 -5.48
CA LEU A 87 7.32 -5.02 -5.00
C LEU A 87 7.25 -4.95 -3.48
N ALA A 88 8.31 -5.37 -2.78
CA ALA A 88 8.42 -5.30 -1.33
C ALA A 88 8.43 -3.85 -0.80
N GLU A 89 9.18 -2.94 -1.46
CA GLU A 89 9.19 -1.50 -1.14
C GLU A 89 7.82 -0.84 -1.32
N ASN A 90 7.02 -1.40 -2.22
CA ASN A 90 5.67 -0.95 -2.52
C ASN A 90 4.60 -1.71 -1.73
N LEU A 91 4.97 -2.57 -0.78
CA LEU A 91 3.98 -3.28 0.02
C LEU A 91 3.36 -2.34 1.07
N SER A 92 2.07 -2.49 1.32
CA SER A 92 1.38 -1.86 2.44
C SER A 92 0.33 -2.81 3.00
N ALA A 93 -0.05 -2.63 4.26
CA ALA A 93 -1.07 -3.48 4.90
C ALA A 93 -2.40 -3.52 4.11
N PRO A 94 -2.96 -2.39 3.64
CA PRO A 94 -4.19 -2.42 2.84
C PRO A 94 -4.04 -3.23 1.55
N LEU A 95 -2.89 -3.15 0.89
CA LEU A 95 -2.62 -3.89 -0.34
C LEU A 95 -2.56 -5.41 -0.10
N ALA A 96 -1.93 -5.82 1.00
CA ALA A 96 -1.88 -7.22 1.41
C ALA A 96 -3.28 -7.76 1.77
N ILE A 97 -4.09 -6.95 2.46
CA ILE A 97 -5.49 -7.30 2.79
C ILE A 97 -6.33 -7.45 1.52
N VAL A 98 -6.21 -6.54 0.55
CA VAL A 98 -6.91 -6.66 -0.75
C VAL A 98 -6.51 -7.96 -1.47
N ALA A 99 -5.23 -8.30 -1.48
CA ALA A 99 -4.77 -9.56 -2.07
C ALA A 99 -5.33 -10.79 -1.33
N LEU A 100 -5.42 -10.71 0.01
CA LEU A 100 -5.98 -11.76 0.85
C LEU A 100 -7.49 -11.95 0.61
N LEU A 101 -8.26 -10.87 0.45
CA LEU A 101 -9.68 -10.93 0.12
C LEU A 101 -9.93 -11.59 -1.24
N HIS A 102 -9.10 -11.29 -2.25
CA HIS A 102 -9.17 -12.01 -3.52
C HIS A 102 -8.87 -13.51 -3.34
N LEU A 103 -7.86 -13.86 -2.55
CA LEU A 103 -7.54 -15.25 -2.24
C LEU A 103 -8.66 -15.96 -1.46
N ALA A 104 -9.36 -15.26 -0.57
CA ALA A 104 -10.49 -15.83 0.16
C ALA A 104 -11.60 -16.28 -0.78
N ASN A 105 -11.88 -15.48 -1.83
CA ASN A 105 -12.86 -15.85 -2.85
C ASN A 105 -12.35 -17.00 -3.75
N GLU A 106 -11.06 -17.00 -4.11
CA GLU A 106 -10.48 -18.00 -5.01
C GLU A 106 -10.26 -19.38 -4.37
N LYS A 107 -9.88 -19.40 -3.09
CA LYS A 107 -9.42 -20.60 -2.35
C LYS A 107 -10.30 -20.96 -1.16
N THR A 108 -11.48 -20.33 -1.08
CA THR A 108 -12.46 -20.49 0.00
C THR A 108 -11.81 -20.36 1.37
N LEU A 109 -11.24 -19.19 1.67
CA LEU A 109 -10.61 -18.93 2.97
C LEU A 109 -11.57 -18.19 3.90
N HIS A 110 -11.49 -18.51 5.19
CA HIS A 110 -12.12 -17.69 6.23
C HIS A 110 -11.09 -16.74 6.84
N ILE A 111 -11.51 -15.50 7.02
CA ILE A 111 -10.71 -14.45 7.64
C ILE A 111 -11.53 -13.93 8.83
N VAL A 112 -10.96 -14.03 10.03
CA VAL A 112 -11.60 -13.60 11.27
C VAL A 112 -10.72 -12.54 11.91
N GLY A 113 -11.29 -11.36 12.18
CA GLY A 113 -10.61 -10.32 12.94
C GLY A 113 -10.77 -10.54 14.44
N ASN A 114 -9.80 -10.07 15.23
CA ASN A 114 -9.94 -9.98 16.68
C ASN A 114 -10.76 -8.74 17.08
N GLU A 115 -11.17 -8.68 18.35
CA GLU A 115 -11.97 -7.57 18.89
C GLU A 115 -11.24 -6.23 18.80
N ASP A 116 -9.92 -6.24 18.99
CA ASP A 116 -9.07 -5.04 18.97
C ASP A 116 -8.65 -4.59 17.55
N LEU A 117 -9.04 -5.32 16.50
CA LEU A 117 -8.63 -5.10 15.10
C LEU A 117 -7.11 -5.05 14.87
N SER A 118 -6.32 -5.56 15.81
CA SER A 118 -4.86 -5.53 15.76
C SER A 118 -4.28 -6.64 14.88
N ASP A 119 -5.01 -7.74 14.69
CA ASP A 119 -4.60 -8.84 13.82
C ASP A 119 -5.80 -9.59 13.22
N LEU A 120 -5.52 -10.36 12.17
CA LEU A 120 -6.50 -11.21 11.48
C LEU A 120 -6.01 -12.66 11.48
N THR A 121 -6.89 -13.60 11.78
CA THR A 121 -6.63 -15.03 11.69
C THR A 121 -7.19 -15.57 10.37
N ILE A 122 -6.35 -16.29 9.63
CA ILE A 122 -6.67 -16.86 8.31
C ILE A 122 -6.74 -18.38 8.45
N THR A 123 -7.86 -18.97 8.07
CA THR A 123 -8.09 -20.42 8.10
C THR A 123 -8.66 -20.93 6.78
N GLN A 124 -8.52 -22.22 6.53
CA GLN A 124 -9.23 -22.89 5.44
C GLN A 124 -10.74 -22.87 5.69
N GLY A 125 -11.54 -22.60 4.65
CA GLY A 125 -12.98 -22.81 4.61
C GLY A 125 -13.41 -23.98 3.77
#